data_AF-A0A7K2EA89-F1
#
_entry.id   AF-A0A7K2EA89-F1
#
_cell.length_a   1.000
_cell.length_b   1.000
_cell.length_c   1.000
_cell.angle_alpha   90.00
_cell.angle_beta   90.00
_cell.angle_gamma   90.00
#
_symmetry.space_group_name_H-M   'P 1'
#
loop_
_entity.id
_entity.type
_entity.pdbx_description
1 polymer ?
#
loop_
_entity_poly.entity_id
_entity_poly.type
_entity_poly.pdbx_seq_one_letter_code
_entity_poly.pdbx_strand_id
1 'polypeptide(L)'
;MRSRPYESGELVVTFPDVPDAITGGRDSAEALRLAADALSAALAGYVHDERDIPQPSTASPDQEVIAVPAAVTAKLALYSAMRSQNITESDLAGRLGAPRLLSAS
;
A
#
# COMPACT_ATOMS: atom_id res chain seq x y z
N MET A 1 2.91 -9.22 7.37
CA MET A 1 1.93 -8.80 8.41
C MET A 1 2.11 -9.63 9.67
N ARG A 2 1.66 -9.12 10.81
CA ARG A 2 1.61 -9.82 12.09
C ARG A 2 0.18 -9.77 12.62
N SER A 3 -0.37 -10.89 13.07
CA SER A 3 -1.66 -10.96 13.76
C SER A 3 -1.44 -11.20 15.26
N ARG A 4 -2.28 -10.60 16.10
CA ARG A 4 -2.29 -10.80 17.55
C ARG A 4 -3.72 -10.82 18.07
N PRO A 5 -4.04 -11.62 19.10
CA PRO A 5 -5.34 -11.55 19.75
C PRO A 5 -5.52 -10.21 20.48
N TYR A 6 -6.74 -9.71 20.49
CA TYR A 6 -7.20 -8.56 21.25
C TYR A 6 -8.08 -9.01 22.42
N GLU A 7 -8.27 -8.14 23.42
CA GLU A 7 -9.01 -8.49 24.65
C GLU A 7 -10.46 -8.92 24.39
N SER A 8 -11.08 -8.43 23.31
CA SER A 8 -12.43 -8.79 22.85
C SER A 8 -12.53 -10.19 22.22
N GLY A 9 -11.41 -10.88 21.98
CA GLY A 9 -11.33 -12.12 21.22
C GLY A 9 -11.16 -11.92 19.71
N GLU A 10 -11.10 -10.67 19.23
CA GLU A 10 -10.79 -10.33 17.83
C GLU A 10 -9.28 -10.46 17.55
N LEU A 11 -8.91 -10.56 16.27
CA LEU A 11 -7.52 -10.47 15.82
C LEU A 11 -7.22 -9.06 15.34
N VAL A 12 -6.08 -8.51 15.77
CA VAL A 12 -5.52 -7.27 15.24
C VAL A 12 -4.37 -7.62 14.30
N VAL A 13 -4.36 -7.00 13.12
CA VAL A 13 -3.34 -7.14 12.09
C VAL A 13 -2.57 -5.83 11.94
N THR A 14 -1.24 -5.95 11.90
CA THR A 14 -0.31 -4.83 11.71
C THR A 14 0.74 -5.15 10.66
N PHE A 15 1.33 -4.09 10.09
CA PHE A 15 2.34 -4.18 9.04
C PHE A 15 3.60 -3.44 9.50
N PRO A 16 4.71 -4.15 9.76
CA PRO A 16 5.95 -3.52 10.24
C PRO A 16 6.49 -2.44 9.31
N ASP A 17 6.39 -2.66 8.00
CA ASP A 17 6.89 -1.73 6.99
C ASP A 17 5.89 -0.60 6.67
N VAL A 18 4.63 -0.75 7.07
CA VAL A 18 3.56 0.24 6.87
C VAL A 18 2.76 0.40 8.17
N PRO A 19 3.32 1.09 9.20
CA PRO A 19 2.70 1.17 10.53
C PRO A 19 1.31 1.83 10.54
N ASP A 20 1.02 2.66 9.54
CA ASP A 20 -0.26 3.33 9.34
C ASP A 20 -1.38 2.35 8.94
N ALA A 21 -1.03 1.15 8.46
CA ALA A 21 -1.99 0.08 8.18
C ALA A 21 -2.27 -0.72 9.46
N ILE A 22 -3.46 -0.57 10.02
CA ILE A 22 -3.94 -1.34 11.16
C ILE A 22 -5.38 -1.77 10.88
N THR A 23 -5.68 -3.04 11.09
CA THR A 23 -7.04 -3.57 10.93
C THR A 23 -7.24 -4.77 11.84
N GLY A 24 -8.41 -5.40 11.79
CA GLY A 24 -8.72 -6.58 12.56
C GLY A 24 -9.97 -7.28 12.09
N GLY A 25 -10.22 -8.48 12.63
CA GLY A 25 -11.40 -9.28 12.31
C GLY A 25 -11.71 -10.27 13.42
N ARG A 26 -12.93 -10.80 13.42
CA ARG A 26 -13.41 -11.74 14.45
C ARG A 26 -12.73 -13.11 14.35
N ASP A 27 -12.21 -13.42 13.17
CA ASP A 27 -11.45 -14.63 12.90
C ASP A 27 -10.30 -14.36 11.91
N SER A 28 -9.47 -15.38 11.69
CA SER A 28 -8.31 -15.28 10.81
C SER A 28 -8.67 -14.98 9.35
N ALA A 29 -9.82 -15.46 8.87
CA ALA A 29 -10.22 -15.28 7.48
C ALA A 29 -10.71 -13.84 7.24
N GLU A 30 -11.52 -13.30 8.16
CA GLU A 30 -11.96 -11.92 8.14
C GLU A 30 -10.79 -10.95 8.29
N ALA A 31 -9.87 -11.22 9.23
CA ALA A 31 -8.68 -10.42 9.45
C ALA A 31 -7.77 -10.38 8.20
N LEU A 32 -7.56 -11.52 7.52
CA LEU A 32 -6.77 -11.59 6.28
C LEU A 32 -7.42 -10.80 5.14
N ARG A 33 -8.75 -10.91 4.99
CA ARG A 33 -9.48 -10.18 3.94
C ARG A 33 -9.34 -8.67 4.14
N LEU A 34 -9.51 -8.21 5.38
CA LEU A 34 -9.41 -6.78 5.72
C LEU A 34 -7.96 -6.26 5.67
N ALA A 35 -6.98 -7.12 5.93
CA ALA A 35 -5.56 -6.76 5.88
C ALA A 35 -5.11 -6.24 4.50
N ALA A 36 -5.54 -6.87 3.40
CA ALA A 36 -5.17 -6.43 2.06
C ALA A 36 -5.77 -5.05 1.72
N ASP A 37 -7.02 -4.81 2.13
CA ASP A 37 -7.71 -3.54 1.93
C ASP A 37 -7.05 -2.43 2.76
N ALA A 38 -6.76 -2.71 4.04
CA ALA A 38 -6.11 -1.75 4.95
C ALA A 38 -4.71 -1.36 4.47
N LEU A 39 -3.90 -2.34 4.03
CA LEU A 39 -2.59 -2.08 3.46
C LEU A 39 -2.68 -1.24 2.18
N SER A 40 -3.64 -1.57 1.29
CA SER A 40 -3.86 -0.81 0.05
C SER A 40 -4.27 0.63 0.34
N ALA A 41 -5.15 0.86 1.32
CA ALA A 41 -5.59 2.19 1.71
C ALA A 41 -4.45 3.02 2.31
N ALA A 42 -3.64 2.44 3.21
CA ALA A 42 -2.49 3.12 3.79
C ALA A 42 -1.48 3.53 2.71
N LEU A 43 -1.14 2.61 1.79
CA LEU A 43 -0.22 2.90 0.68
C LEU A 43 -0.77 3.96 -0.29
N ALA A 44 -2.09 3.98 -0.52
CA ALA A 44 -2.72 5.06 -1.27
C ALA A 44 -2.59 6.42 -0.55
N GLY A 45 -2.66 6.44 0.77
CA GLY A 45 -2.34 7.62 1.59
C GLY A 45 -0.90 8.10 1.38
N TYR A 46 0.08 7.19 1.27
CA TYR A 46 1.48 7.57 1.02
C TYR A 46 1.62 8.24 -0.35
N VAL A 47 0.93 7.72 -1.37
CA VAL A 47 0.89 8.37 -2.69
C VAL A 47 0.28 9.77 -2.60
N HIS A 48 -0.85 9.92 -1.89
CA HIS A 48 -1.54 11.19 -1.71
C HIS A 48 -0.68 12.23 -0.99
N ASP A 49 0.04 11.81 0.04
CA ASP A 49 0.92 12.66 0.85
C ASP A 49 2.31 12.87 0.20
N GLU A 50 2.51 12.42 -1.03
CA GLU A 50 3.77 12.48 -1.75
C GLU A 50 4.97 11.83 -1.00
N ARG A 51 4.70 10.76 -0.25
CA ARG A 51 5.68 10.00 0.53
C ARG A 51 6.29 8.86 -0.29
N ASP A 52 7.53 8.51 0.01
CA ASP A 52 8.15 7.32 -0.58
C ASP A 52 7.43 6.03 -0.14
N ILE A 53 7.26 5.10 -1.07
CA ILE A 53 6.63 3.80 -0.78
C ILE A 53 7.67 2.88 -0.14
N PRO A 54 7.43 2.38 1.09
CA PRO A 54 8.36 1.49 1.76
C PRO A 54 8.50 0.17 0.98
N GLN A 55 9.73 -0.33 0.90
CA GLN A 55 9.98 -1.67 0.36
C GLN A 55 9.60 -2.72 1.42
N PRO A 56 8.95 -3.82 1.03
CA PRO A 56 8.61 -4.89 1.96
C PRO A 56 9.89 -5.55 2.49
N SER A 57 9.96 -5.74 3.80
CA SER A 57 11.03 -6.49 4.45
C SER A 57 10.86 -8.00 4.23
N THR A 58 11.94 -8.77 4.42
CA THR A 58 11.86 -10.24 4.45
C THR A 58 11.03 -10.68 5.64
N ALA A 59 10.01 -11.51 5.40
CA ALA A 59 9.15 -12.03 6.45
C ALA A 59 9.93 -12.91 7.45
N SER A 60 9.78 -12.62 8.73
CA SER A 60 10.20 -13.47 9.84
C SER A 60 9.30 -14.70 9.97
N PRO A 61 9.72 -15.79 10.66
CA PRO A 61 8.91 -17.01 10.81
C PRO A 61 7.53 -16.82 11.45
N ASP A 62 7.34 -15.73 12.20
CA ASP A 62 6.09 -15.35 12.87
C ASP A 62 5.31 -14.27 12.09
N GLN A 63 5.61 -14.10 10.81
CA GLN A 63 4.95 -13.17 9.91
C GLN A 63 4.36 -13.90 8.70
N GLU A 64 3.22 -13.40 8.25
CA GLU A 64 2.60 -13.83 7.00
C GLU A 64 2.82 -12.80 5.90
N VAL A 65 3.00 -13.26 4.67
CA VAL A 65 3.07 -12.38 3.49
C VAL A 65 1.66 -12.19 2.96
N ILE A 66 1.30 -10.93 2.67
CA ILE A 66 0.03 -10.60 2.05
C ILE A 66 0.28 -9.73 0.83
N ALA A 67 -0.37 -10.08 -0.26
CA ALA A 67 -0.32 -9.32 -1.49
C ALA A 67 -1.46 -8.30 -1.52
N VAL A 68 -1.16 -7.07 -1.94
CA VAL A 68 -2.18 -6.11 -2.38
C VAL A 68 -2.62 -6.46 -3.81
N PRO A 69 -3.81 -6.02 -4.26
CA PRO A 69 -4.28 -6.29 -5.62
C PRO A 69 -3.27 -5.85 -6.67
N ALA A 70 -3.13 -6.62 -7.77
CA ALA A 70 -2.11 -6.37 -8.80
C ALA A 70 -2.15 -4.94 -9.39
N ALA A 71 -3.36 -4.38 -9.54
CA ALA A 71 -3.53 -3.00 -10.00
C ALA A 71 -2.98 -1.97 -9.01
N VAL A 72 -3.08 -2.21 -7.70
CA VAL A 72 -2.47 -1.37 -6.66
C VAL A 72 -0.95 -1.48 -6.75
N THR A 73 -0.40 -2.70 -6.81
CA THR A 73 1.04 -2.92 -6.98
C THR A 73 1.60 -2.19 -8.21
N ALA A 74 0.91 -2.27 -9.35
CA ALA A 74 1.32 -1.60 -10.59
C ALA A 74 1.35 -0.07 -10.43
N LYS A 75 0.35 0.52 -9.76
CA LYS A 75 0.30 1.96 -9.47
C LYS A 75 1.45 2.39 -8.55
N LEU A 76 1.72 1.63 -7.50
CA LEU A 76 2.80 1.92 -6.56
C LEU A 76 4.18 1.82 -7.22
N ALA A 77 4.38 0.81 -8.09
CA ALA A 77 5.60 0.66 -8.87
C ALA A 77 5.81 1.84 -9.83
N LEU A 78 4.75 2.24 -10.55
CA LEU A 78 4.78 3.40 -11.44
C LEU A 78 5.11 4.69 -10.66
N TYR A 79 4.42 4.92 -9.55
CA TYR A 79 4.65 6.08 -8.69
C TYR A 79 6.09 6.14 -8.18
N SER A 80 6.63 5.03 -7.67
CA SER A 80 8.02 4.94 -7.21
C SER A 80 9.02 5.21 -8.33
N ALA A 81 8.76 4.68 -9.53
CA ALA A 81 9.58 4.92 -10.71
C ALA A 81 9.54 6.38 -11.18
N MET A 82 8.38 7.04 -11.11
CA MET A 82 8.24 8.47 -11.42
C MET A 82 8.99 9.33 -10.41
N ARG A 83 8.85 9.06 -9.11
CA ARG A 83 9.58 9.77 -8.05
C ARG A 83 11.09 9.65 -8.17
N SER A 84 11.60 8.43 -8.39
CA SER A 84 13.05 8.22 -8.56
C SER A 84 13.65 8.95 -9.77
N GLN A 85 12.83 9.27 -10.78
CA GLN A 85 13.21 10.06 -11.94
C GLN A 85 12.85 11.54 -11.81
N ASN A 86 12.22 11.96 -10.71
CA ASN A 86 11.69 13.30 -10.48
C ASN A 86 10.81 13.80 -11.65
N ILE A 87 9.87 12.96 -12.10
CA ILE A 87 8.94 13.30 -13.19
C ILE A 87 7.50 13.38 -12.71
N THR A 88 6.74 14.28 -13.32
CA THR A 88 5.32 14.51 -13.05
C THR A 88 4.41 13.62 -13.88
N GLU A 89 3.11 13.58 -13.57
CA GLU A 89 2.11 12.93 -14.42
C GLU A 89 2.07 13.54 -15.84
N SER A 90 2.32 14.86 -15.96
CA SER A 90 2.38 15.54 -17.25
C SER A 90 3.61 15.12 -18.08
N ASP A 91 4.75 14.89 -17.43
CA ASP A 91 5.94 14.34 -18.09
C ASP A 91 5.69 12.91 -18.56
N LEU A 92 5.06 12.09 -17.71
CA LEU A 92 4.68 10.73 -18.08
C LEU A 92 3.70 10.72 -19.25
N ALA A 93 2.67 11.58 -19.24
CA ALA A 93 1.73 11.72 -20.35
C ALA A 93 2.45 12.06 -21.66
N GLY A 94 3.40 13.01 -21.61
CA GLY A 94 4.25 13.35 -22.76
C GLY A 94 5.06 12.17 -23.28
N ARG A 95 5.64 11.34 -22.40
CA ARG A 95 6.39 10.13 -22.77
C ARG A 95 5.52 9.04 -23.39
N LEU A 96 4.26 8.94 -22.95
CA LEU A 96 3.29 7.95 -23.45
C LEU A 96 2.54 8.43 -24.70
N GLY A 97 2.76 9.66 -25.17
CA GLY A 97 1.95 10.26 -26.24
C GLY A 97 0.50 10.47 -25.84
N ALA A 98 0.21 10.53 -24.53
CA ALA A 98 -1.12 10.77 -23.99
C ALA A 98 -1.40 12.27 -23.87
N PRO A 99 -2.69 12.70 -23.92
CA PRO A 99 -3.06 14.08 -23.64
C PRO A 99 -2.55 14.50 -22.26
N ARG A 100 -1.96 15.69 -22.16
CA ARG A 100 -1.58 16.25 -20.85
C ARG A 100 -2.85 16.56 -20.08
N LEU A 101 -2.90 16.11 -18.82
CA LEU A 101 -3.91 16.59 -17.89
C LEU A 101 -3.67 18.09 -17.70
N LEU A 102 -4.67 18.91 -17.99
CA LEU A 102 -4.62 20.33 -17.68
C LEU A 102 -4.65 20.44 -16.16
N SER A 103 -3.52 20.79 -15.54
CA SER A 103 -3.47 21.08 -14.11
C SER A 103 -4.30 22.34 -13.83
N ALA A 104 -5.38 22.22 -13.06
CA ALA A 104 -6.02 23.38 -12.46
C ALA A 104 -5.07 23.91 -11.36
N SER A 105 -4.71 25.19 -11.46
CA SER A 105 -3.87 25.91 -10.50
C SER A 105 -4.51 26.04 -9.12
#